data_AF-A0A5J9V1T6-F1
#
_entry.id   AF-A0A5J9V1T6-F1
#
_cell.length_a   1.000
_cell.length_b   1.000
_cell.length_c   1.000
_cell.angle_alpha   90.00
_cell.angle_beta   90.00
_cell.angle_gamma   90.00
#
_symmetry.space_group_name_H-M   'P 1'
#
loop_
_entity.id
_entity.type
_entity.pdbx_description
1 polymer ?
#
loop_
_entity_poly.entity_id
_entity_poly.type
_entity_poly.pdbx_seq_one_letter_code
_entity_poly.pdbx_strand_id
1 'polypeptide(L)'
;MDPTPQSHPILAYVLSRLPSLSARTPRSPASLTSPRTRDLEQPSPRAPSGAAEAELVALMPGLRHPSVLSAMTRAVADVATARDAIRLLGPRPDHELVDASRAVLAAADSDPEGKEGEEVEDEEKVAASREVVRLEQEHEAYDAMLRDAEEKLERVYRMAMHGRDIQEAGAGDGKGEEEGSGAVDEEVVRVLREAEEGKPVERVNLADRQLRLLPEPIGRIRGLLALDVSRNQLKVVPDAIGGLEHLEELRLASNALVSLPDSIGLLSNLKILDVSGNRLKVLPDSISKCRSLVELDASYNALVYLPTGIGHELAHLQTLRVHLNKLRSLPSSVCEMRSLRLLDAHFNQLHGLPAAIGQLSALETLDLSSNFSDMRDLPASIGDIAGLRELDLSNNQIRALPDCFGRLGRLERLRLDQNPLAVPPPEVVSRGVGAVKEYMAKRWAEAVAEEERRQAGVAESPKASTPREWLTRSVSSLSTFVKEKVVGQDKVAEEDEFLQQQF
;
A
#
# COMPACT_ATOMS: atom_id res chain seq x y z
N MET A 1 13.27 -3.68 4.19
CA MET A 1 12.71 -5.06 4.12
C MET A 1 13.87 -6.02 4.28
N ASP A 2 13.96 -6.72 5.41
CA ASP A 2 14.94 -7.80 5.56
C ASP A 2 14.42 -9.04 4.79
N PRO A 3 15.28 -9.82 4.11
CA PRO A 3 14.87 -11.05 3.44
C PRO A 3 14.26 -12.01 4.46
N THR A 4 12.97 -12.29 4.31
CA THR A 4 12.24 -13.22 5.17
C THR A 4 12.14 -14.57 4.48
N PRO A 5 11.96 -15.67 5.25
CA PRO A 5 11.73 -17.00 4.67
C PRO A 5 10.51 -17.07 3.74
N GLN A 6 9.58 -16.11 3.85
CA GLN A 6 8.37 -16.03 3.03
C GLN A 6 8.58 -15.27 1.71
N SER A 7 9.48 -14.28 1.69
CA SER A 7 9.74 -13.47 0.48
C SER A 7 10.91 -13.97 -0.35
N HIS A 8 11.96 -14.46 0.29
CA HIS A 8 13.18 -14.97 -0.35
C HIS A 8 13.64 -16.24 0.39
N PRO A 9 13.00 -17.40 0.16
CA PRO A 9 13.20 -18.61 0.96
C PRO A 9 14.63 -19.16 0.86
N ILE A 10 15.24 -19.17 -0.33
CA ILE A 10 16.60 -19.67 -0.51
C ILE A 10 17.56 -18.71 0.18
N LEU A 11 17.41 -17.40 -0.06
CA LEU A 11 18.24 -16.37 0.53
C LEU A 11 18.17 -16.33 2.06
N ALA A 12 16.97 -16.42 2.65
CA ALA A 12 16.76 -16.44 4.10
C ALA A 12 17.41 -17.66 4.76
N TYR A 13 17.33 -18.84 4.12
CA TYR A 13 18.02 -20.04 4.56
C TYR A 13 19.54 -19.91 4.49
N VAL A 14 20.08 -19.16 3.53
CA VAL A 14 21.53 -18.91 3.47
C VAL A 14 22.00 -17.98 4.58
N LEU A 15 21.24 -16.91 4.82
CA LEU A 15 21.57 -15.92 5.84
C LEU A 15 21.53 -16.51 7.26
N SER A 16 20.69 -17.52 7.52
CA SER A 16 20.67 -18.22 8.82
C SER A 16 21.87 -19.16 9.04
N ARG A 17 22.59 -19.53 7.97
CA ARG A 17 23.72 -20.50 8.01
C ARG A 17 25.10 -19.86 8.17
N LEU A 18 25.22 -18.54 8.13
CA LEU A 18 26.51 -17.86 8.17
C LEU A 18 26.84 -17.39 9.59
N PRO A 19 28.06 -17.62 10.08
CA PRO A 19 28.51 -17.00 11.32
C PRO A 19 28.53 -15.47 11.12
N SER A 20 27.98 -14.73 12.10
CA SER A 20 28.02 -13.26 12.11
C SER A 20 29.46 -12.79 11.89
N LEU A 21 29.70 -12.05 10.81
CA LEU A 21 31.03 -11.55 10.46
C LEU A 21 31.53 -10.60 11.56
N SER A 22 32.39 -11.09 12.46
CA SER A 22 33.12 -10.25 13.40
C SER A 22 33.95 -9.23 12.63
N ALA A 23 33.76 -7.96 12.97
CA ALA A 23 34.55 -6.83 12.50
C ALA A 23 36.06 -7.12 12.68
N ARG A 24 36.81 -7.05 11.58
CA ARG A 24 38.26 -7.16 11.58
C ARG A 24 38.83 -5.82 12.04
N THR A 25 39.25 -5.74 13.31
CA THR A 25 39.94 -4.57 13.87
C THR A 25 41.30 -4.34 13.19
N PRO A 26 41.67 -3.07 12.89
CA PRO A 26 43.05 -2.75 12.53
C PRO A 26 43.92 -2.77 13.79
N ARG A 27 45.07 -3.44 13.72
CA ARG A 27 46.11 -3.47 14.76
C ARG A 27 46.62 -2.05 15.04
N SER A 28 46.49 -1.58 16.28
CA SER A 28 47.23 -0.43 16.81
C SER A 28 48.59 -0.86 17.39
N PRO A 29 49.62 0.00 17.44
CA PRO A 29 50.69 -0.14 18.40
C PRO A 29 50.39 0.68 19.67
N ALA A 30 50.39 -0.03 20.79
CA ALA A 30 50.71 0.35 22.17
C ALA A 30 50.68 1.84 22.59
N SER A 31 49.87 2.17 23.61
CA SER A 31 50.38 2.33 24.99
C SER A 31 49.26 2.65 25.99
N LEU A 32 49.10 1.74 26.96
CA LEU A 32 48.89 1.93 28.40
C LEU A 32 48.11 3.17 28.88
N THR A 33 46.88 2.98 29.36
CA THR A 33 46.51 3.11 30.80
C THR A 33 45.01 2.79 31.02
N SER A 34 44.73 2.02 32.07
CA SER A 34 43.40 1.60 32.56
C SER A 34 42.97 2.48 33.76
N PRO A 35 41.84 2.22 34.46
CA PRO A 35 40.46 1.98 33.99
C PRO A 35 39.43 2.83 34.76
N ARG A 36 38.29 3.19 34.14
CA ARG A 36 37.00 3.30 34.85
C ARG A 36 35.84 2.82 33.97
N THR A 37 35.07 1.95 34.59
CA THR A 37 33.92 1.15 34.16
C THR A 37 32.71 1.97 33.73
N ARG A 38 32.05 1.54 32.64
CA ARG A 38 30.59 1.60 32.50
C ARG A 38 30.10 0.31 31.85
N ASP A 39 29.36 -0.46 32.64
CA ASP A 39 28.51 -1.57 32.24
C ASP A 39 27.47 -1.10 31.24
N LEU A 40 27.38 -1.80 30.10
CA LEU A 40 26.22 -1.80 29.22
C LEU A 40 25.95 -3.25 28.83
N GLU A 41 24.73 -3.67 29.14
CA GLU A 41 24.18 -5.01 29.01
C GLU A 41 24.38 -5.64 27.62
N GLN A 42 24.73 -6.92 27.65
CA GLN A 42 24.66 -7.82 26.50
C GLN A 42 23.20 -8.00 26.06
N PRO A 43 22.85 -7.90 24.76
CA PRO A 43 21.61 -8.47 24.28
C PRO A 43 21.76 -9.99 24.08
N SER A 44 20.71 -10.71 24.49
CA SER A 44 20.59 -12.18 24.53
C SER A 44 20.74 -12.88 23.16
N PRO A 45 21.21 -14.14 23.15
CA PRO A 45 21.27 -14.96 21.93
C PRO A 45 19.88 -15.50 21.61
N ARG A 46 19.18 -14.92 20.62
CA ARG A 46 18.06 -15.60 19.97
C ARG A 46 18.65 -16.70 19.06
N ALA A 47 18.60 -17.94 19.52
CA ALA A 47 18.79 -19.10 18.65
C ALA A 47 17.74 -19.07 17.52
N PRO A 48 18.11 -19.32 16.25
CA PRO A 48 17.11 -19.51 15.20
C PRO A 48 16.34 -20.81 15.46
N SER A 49 15.04 -20.79 15.18
CA SER A 49 14.15 -21.94 15.38
C SER A 49 14.52 -23.07 14.41
N GLY A 50 15.12 -24.15 14.90
CA GLY A 50 15.43 -25.34 14.10
C GLY A 50 14.23 -26.04 13.45
N ALA A 51 13.00 -25.63 13.76
CA ALA A 51 11.77 -26.15 13.16
C ALA A 51 11.58 -25.69 11.69
N ALA A 52 11.70 -24.39 11.41
CA ALA A 52 11.59 -23.86 10.03
C ALA A 52 12.76 -24.33 9.13
N GLU A 53 13.92 -24.57 9.74
CA GLU A 53 15.11 -25.08 9.07
C GLU A 53 14.96 -26.54 8.63
N ALA A 54 14.34 -27.38 9.46
CA ALA A 54 14.06 -28.77 9.11
C ALA A 54 13.01 -28.89 8.00
N GLU A 55 12.02 -27.99 7.99
CA GLU A 55 10.94 -27.95 7.01
C GLU A 55 11.44 -27.53 5.61
N LEU A 56 12.25 -26.47 5.52
CA LEU A 56 12.86 -26.02 4.25
C LEU A 56 13.85 -27.03 3.65
N VAL A 57 14.64 -27.71 4.48
CA VAL A 57 15.57 -28.75 4.02
C VAL A 57 14.82 -30.01 3.58
N ALA A 58 13.65 -30.30 4.16
CA ALA A 58 12.77 -31.38 3.72
C ALA A 58 12.07 -31.05 2.38
N LEU A 59 11.70 -29.79 2.15
CA LEU A 59 11.16 -29.31 0.88
C LEU A 59 12.21 -29.23 -0.24
N MET A 60 13.49 -28.98 0.10
CA MET A 60 14.56 -28.75 -0.88
C MET A 60 15.83 -29.61 -0.62
N PRO A 61 15.85 -30.88 -1.06
CA PRO A 61 16.95 -31.82 -0.75
C PRO A 61 18.33 -31.47 -1.38
N GLY A 62 18.38 -30.56 -2.37
CA GLY A 62 19.59 -30.14 -3.10
C GLY A 62 20.47 -29.06 -2.48
N LEU A 63 20.07 -28.45 -1.36
CA LEU A 63 20.73 -27.26 -0.80
C LEU A 63 22.19 -27.50 -0.34
N ARG A 64 22.61 -28.77 -0.22
CA ARG A 64 23.97 -29.16 0.21
C ARG A 64 24.95 -29.34 -0.95
N HIS A 65 24.54 -29.14 -2.19
CA HIS A 65 25.41 -29.33 -3.35
C HIS A 65 26.48 -28.22 -3.43
N PRO A 66 27.77 -28.54 -3.69
CA PRO A 66 28.87 -27.56 -3.62
C PRO A 66 28.74 -26.38 -4.59
N SER A 67 28.14 -26.56 -5.78
CA SER A 67 27.86 -25.45 -6.71
C SER A 67 26.80 -24.49 -6.16
N VAL A 68 25.78 -25.02 -5.47
CA VAL A 68 24.72 -24.24 -4.83
C VAL A 68 25.33 -23.46 -3.67
N LEU A 69 26.15 -24.09 -2.83
CA LEU A 69 26.87 -23.43 -1.73
C LEU A 69 27.81 -22.30 -2.21
N SER A 70 28.50 -22.48 -3.34
CA SER A 70 29.35 -21.41 -3.91
C SER A 70 28.54 -20.23 -4.45
N ALA A 71 27.43 -20.49 -5.14
CA ALA A 71 26.52 -19.43 -5.60
C ALA A 71 25.85 -18.71 -4.41
N MET A 72 25.46 -19.46 -3.39
CA MET A 72 24.93 -18.97 -2.12
C MET A 72 25.93 -18.04 -1.42
N THR A 73 27.21 -18.40 -1.35
CA THR A 73 28.24 -17.56 -0.70
C THR A 73 28.44 -16.23 -1.42
N ARG A 74 28.32 -16.20 -2.75
CA ARG A 74 28.42 -14.96 -3.54
C ARG A 74 27.17 -14.09 -3.37
N ALA A 75 25.98 -14.68 -3.48
CA ALA A 75 24.71 -13.97 -3.27
C ALA A 75 24.61 -13.37 -1.86
N VAL A 76 25.16 -14.06 -0.86
CA VAL A 76 25.26 -13.56 0.52
C VAL A 76 26.09 -12.31 0.64
N ALA A 77 27.25 -12.24 -0.02
CA ALA A 77 28.11 -11.07 0.06
C ALA A 77 27.41 -9.84 -0.54
N ASP A 78 26.73 -10.04 -1.67
CA ASP A 78 25.95 -9.02 -2.35
C ASP A 78 24.77 -8.56 -1.47
N VAL A 79 24.03 -9.50 -0.88
CA VAL A 79 22.89 -9.24 0.00
C VAL A 79 23.31 -8.63 1.34
N ALA A 80 24.45 -9.02 1.90
CA ALA A 80 24.98 -8.44 3.14
C ALA A 80 25.41 -6.99 2.95
N THR A 81 26.13 -6.71 1.85
CA THR A 81 26.51 -5.34 1.47
C THR A 81 25.28 -4.47 1.26
N ALA A 82 24.30 -5.01 0.54
CA ALA A 82 23.05 -4.31 0.26
C ALA A 82 22.20 -4.10 1.53
N ARG A 83 22.22 -5.06 2.46
CA ARG A 83 21.55 -4.95 3.77
C ARG A 83 22.20 -3.88 4.67
N ASP A 84 23.52 -3.82 4.69
CA ASP A 84 24.25 -2.79 5.44
C ASP A 84 23.97 -1.40 4.86
N ALA A 85 23.86 -1.27 3.52
CA ALA A 85 23.42 -0.04 2.86
C ALA A 85 22.00 0.38 3.29
N ILE A 86 21.04 -0.55 3.39
CA ILE A 86 19.68 -0.22 3.86
C ILE A 86 19.63 0.20 5.33
N ARG A 87 20.47 -0.39 6.19
CA ARG A 87 20.55 0.04 7.59
C ARG A 87 21.02 1.50 7.70
N LEU A 88 21.78 1.98 6.73
CA LEU A 88 22.19 3.38 6.63
C LEU A 88 21.10 4.28 6.02
N LEU A 89 20.28 3.76 5.10
CA LEU A 89 19.23 4.50 4.38
C LEU A 89 17.96 4.78 5.22
N GLY A 90 17.74 4.07 6.32
CA GLY A 90 16.58 4.32 7.19
C GLY A 90 15.27 3.70 6.65
N PRO A 91 14.10 4.14 7.15
CA PRO A 91 12.81 3.60 6.72
C PRO A 91 12.45 4.06 5.30
N ARG A 92 11.85 3.17 4.50
CA ARG A 92 11.37 3.49 3.16
C ARG A 92 10.23 4.53 3.27
N PRO A 93 10.23 5.60 2.45
CA PRO A 93 9.21 6.63 2.45
C PRO A 93 7.86 6.05 2.02
N ASP A 94 6.79 6.71 2.45
CA ASP A 94 5.43 6.36 2.03
C ASP A 94 5.22 6.77 0.56
N HIS A 95 4.43 5.99 -0.17
CA HIS A 95 4.17 6.23 -1.60
C HIS A 95 3.54 7.60 -1.85
N GLU A 96 2.65 8.03 -0.96
CA GLU A 96 2.01 9.35 -1.05
C GLU A 96 3.02 10.50 -0.96
N LEU A 97 4.01 10.37 -0.06
CA LEU A 97 5.08 11.35 0.07
C LEU A 97 5.98 11.36 -1.18
N VAL A 98 6.23 10.20 -1.78
CA VAL A 98 7.00 10.06 -3.02
C VAL A 98 6.27 10.75 -4.17
N ASP A 99 4.98 10.52 -4.33
CA ASP A 99 4.17 11.16 -5.39
C ASP A 99 4.10 12.67 -5.23
N ALA A 100 3.86 13.16 -4.00
CA ALA A 100 3.88 14.59 -3.70
C ALA A 100 5.25 15.20 -4.03
N SER A 101 6.34 14.50 -3.67
CA SER A 101 7.71 14.93 -3.99
C SER A 101 7.95 14.96 -5.50
N ARG A 102 7.49 13.95 -6.25
CA ARG A 102 7.59 13.91 -7.72
C ARG A 102 6.80 15.06 -8.37
N ALA A 103 5.61 15.37 -7.86
CA ALA A 103 4.80 16.48 -8.34
C ALA A 103 5.49 17.85 -8.13
N VAL A 104 6.11 18.06 -6.96
CA VAL A 104 6.91 19.26 -6.67
C VAL A 104 8.09 19.40 -7.63
N LEU A 105 8.82 18.30 -7.90
CA LEU A 105 9.93 18.31 -8.85
C LEU A 105 9.48 18.58 -10.29
N ALA A 106 8.36 17.97 -10.72
CA ALA A 106 7.80 18.21 -12.05
C ALA A 106 7.36 19.68 -12.24
N ALA A 107 6.80 20.30 -11.19
CA ALA A 107 6.45 21.72 -11.21
C ALA A 107 7.69 22.62 -11.31
N ALA A 108 8.73 22.34 -10.52
CA ALA A 108 10.00 23.08 -10.56
C ALA A 108 10.73 22.94 -11.91
N ASP A 109 10.71 21.76 -12.54
CA ASP A 109 11.31 21.54 -13.86
C ASP A 109 10.53 22.24 -14.99
N SER A 110 9.23 22.50 -14.78
CA SER A 110 8.35 23.16 -15.77
C SER A 110 8.42 24.70 -15.75
N ASP A 111 8.88 25.30 -14.66
CA ASP A 111 8.89 26.77 -14.47
C ASP A 111 10.25 27.25 -13.89
N PRO A 112 11.35 27.22 -14.68
CA PRO A 112 12.69 27.61 -14.23
C PRO A 112 12.88 29.13 -14.02
N GLU A 113 11.89 29.96 -14.38
CA GLU A 113 11.90 31.42 -14.24
C GLU A 113 10.73 31.90 -13.33
N GLY A 114 10.71 31.46 -12.07
CA GLY A 114 9.67 31.81 -11.09
C GLY A 114 10.06 32.95 -10.13
N LYS A 115 9.46 34.14 -10.33
CA LYS A 115 9.21 35.24 -9.37
C LYS A 115 10.17 35.42 -8.19
N GLU A 116 11.00 36.47 -8.31
CA GLU A 116 11.82 37.08 -7.24
C GLU A 116 10.95 37.40 -6.00
N GLY A 117 10.94 36.53 -4.98
CA GLY A 117 10.25 36.80 -3.72
C GLY A 117 10.18 35.67 -2.69
N GLU A 118 10.08 34.41 -3.11
CA GLU A 118 9.92 33.22 -2.22
C GLU A 118 11.02 32.14 -2.39
N GLU A 119 12.16 32.50 -2.99
CA GLU A 119 13.16 31.56 -3.54
C GLU A 119 13.81 30.58 -2.53
N VAL A 120 13.92 30.93 -1.24
CA VAL A 120 14.66 30.08 -0.27
C VAL A 120 13.80 28.94 0.29
N GLU A 121 12.49 29.16 0.51
CA GLU A 121 11.60 28.11 1.03
C GLU A 121 11.30 27.04 -0.04
N ASP A 122 11.29 27.42 -1.31
CA ASP A 122 11.05 26.49 -2.41
C ASP A 122 12.30 25.66 -2.75
N GLU A 123 13.51 26.22 -2.63
CA GLU A 123 14.75 25.45 -2.79
C GLU A 123 14.91 24.36 -1.74
N GLU A 124 14.60 24.64 -0.47
CA GLU A 124 14.67 23.62 0.60
C GLU A 124 13.65 22.50 0.40
N LYS A 125 12.41 22.84 0.00
CA LYS A 125 11.36 21.85 -0.32
C LYS A 125 11.72 21.00 -1.54
N VAL A 126 12.29 21.60 -2.58
CA VAL A 126 12.77 20.88 -3.76
C VAL A 126 13.93 19.95 -3.40
N ALA A 127 14.88 20.40 -2.57
CA ALA A 127 15.99 19.57 -2.10
C ALA A 127 15.50 18.37 -1.26
N ALA A 128 14.55 18.60 -0.33
CA ALA A 128 13.92 17.54 0.45
C ALA A 128 13.16 16.54 -0.45
N SER A 129 12.44 17.04 -1.45
CA SER A 129 11.71 16.20 -2.42
C SER A 129 12.65 15.34 -3.28
N ARG A 130 13.81 15.88 -3.68
CA ARG A 130 14.85 15.11 -4.38
C ARG A 130 15.39 13.98 -3.52
N GLU A 131 15.61 14.24 -2.23
CA GLU A 131 16.10 13.24 -1.28
C GLU A 131 15.08 12.10 -1.09
N VAL A 132 13.79 12.42 -0.93
CA VAL A 132 12.72 11.41 -0.82
C VAL A 132 12.69 10.51 -2.07
N VAL A 133 12.71 11.10 -3.26
CA VAL A 133 12.68 10.34 -4.52
C VAL A 133 13.95 9.50 -4.69
N ARG A 134 15.12 10.01 -4.30
CA ARG A 134 16.39 9.25 -4.31
C ARG A 134 16.30 8.03 -3.40
N LEU A 135 15.82 8.21 -2.19
CA LEU A 135 15.73 7.14 -1.19
C LEU A 135 14.79 6.02 -1.66
N GLU A 136 13.66 6.37 -2.30
CA GLU A 136 12.75 5.38 -2.89
C GLU A 136 13.40 4.61 -4.05
N GLN A 137 14.13 5.28 -4.94
CA GLN A 137 14.86 4.63 -6.04
C GLN A 137 15.92 3.66 -5.51
N GLU A 138 16.64 4.03 -4.45
CA GLU A 138 17.62 3.16 -3.81
C GLU A 138 16.96 1.92 -3.18
N HIS A 139 15.80 2.08 -2.53
CA HIS A 139 15.01 0.95 -2.03
C HIS A 139 14.45 0.06 -3.15
N GLU A 140 13.99 0.62 -4.26
CA GLU A 140 13.51 -0.13 -5.41
C GLU A 140 14.64 -0.92 -6.10
N ALA A 141 15.80 -0.30 -6.28
CA ALA A 141 16.99 -0.95 -6.81
C ALA A 141 17.43 -2.13 -5.92
N TYR A 142 17.37 -1.96 -4.59
CA TYR A 142 17.63 -3.04 -3.65
C TYR A 142 16.63 -4.19 -3.79
N ASP A 143 15.33 -3.90 -3.84
CA ASP A 143 14.30 -4.92 -4.01
C ASP A 143 14.52 -5.69 -5.32
N ALA A 144 14.97 -5.03 -6.39
CA ALA A 144 15.36 -5.66 -7.65
C ALA A 144 16.60 -6.57 -7.46
N MET A 145 17.64 -6.11 -6.76
CA MET A 145 18.82 -6.92 -6.47
C MET A 145 18.49 -8.19 -5.66
N LEU A 146 17.59 -8.09 -4.67
CA LEU A 146 17.15 -9.25 -3.90
C LEU A 146 16.39 -10.27 -4.76
N ARG A 147 15.52 -9.79 -5.65
CA ARG A 147 14.79 -10.65 -6.59
C ARG A 147 15.75 -11.35 -7.55
N ASP A 148 16.70 -10.60 -8.12
CA ASP A 148 17.74 -11.15 -8.98
C ASP A 148 18.60 -12.20 -8.28
N ALA A 149 18.97 -11.94 -7.01
CA ALA A 149 19.74 -12.88 -6.21
C ALA A 149 18.95 -14.16 -5.94
N GLU A 150 17.68 -14.07 -5.56
CA GLU A 150 16.81 -15.22 -5.34
C GLU A 150 16.62 -16.02 -6.64
N GLU A 151 16.36 -15.36 -7.78
CA GLU A 151 16.19 -16.03 -9.08
C GLU A 151 17.47 -16.75 -9.53
N LYS A 152 18.64 -16.12 -9.35
CA LYS A 152 19.94 -16.75 -9.62
C LYS A 152 20.16 -17.97 -8.75
N LEU A 153 19.80 -17.90 -7.46
CA LEU A 153 19.93 -19.02 -6.54
C LEU A 153 18.98 -20.16 -6.89
N GLU A 154 17.73 -19.85 -7.26
CA GLU A 154 16.75 -20.83 -7.73
C GLU A 154 17.23 -21.53 -9.00
N ARG A 155 17.80 -20.78 -9.95
CA ARG A 155 18.38 -21.31 -11.19
C ARG A 155 19.54 -22.28 -10.89
N VAL A 156 20.48 -21.89 -10.04
CA VAL A 156 21.62 -22.74 -9.67
C VAL A 156 21.15 -23.99 -8.91
N TYR A 157 20.15 -23.84 -8.04
CA TYR A 157 19.53 -24.96 -7.34
C TYR A 157 18.90 -25.96 -8.33
N ARG A 158 18.12 -25.47 -9.29
CA ARG A 158 17.49 -26.28 -10.35
C ARG A 158 18.53 -27.03 -11.19
N MET A 159 19.62 -26.34 -11.57
CA MET A 159 20.73 -26.95 -12.32
C MET A 159 21.48 -28.02 -11.53
N ALA A 160 21.65 -27.84 -10.22
CA ALA A 160 22.31 -28.81 -9.34
C ALA A 160 21.46 -30.06 -9.08
N MET A 161 20.13 -29.91 -9.07
CA MET A 161 19.18 -31.03 -8.88
C MET A 161 18.91 -31.81 -10.16
N HIS A 162 18.97 -31.17 -11.33
CA HIS A 162 18.70 -31.82 -12.62
C HIS A 162 19.95 -32.15 -13.44
N GLY A 163 21.15 -31.99 -12.87
CA GLY A 163 22.40 -32.57 -13.37
C GLY A 163 22.72 -32.27 -14.83
N ARG A 164 23.34 -31.12 -15.13
CA ARG A 164 23.99 -30.78 -16.41
C ARG A 164 23.37 -31.43 -17.67
N ASP A 165 22.10 -31.15 -17.91
CA ASP A 165 21.49 -31.16 -19.24
C ASP A 165 20.51 -30.00 -19.35
N ILE A 166 21.06 -28.79 -19.39
CA ILE A 166 20.50 -27.69 -20.17
C ILE A 166 21.69 -27.06 -20.88
N GLN A 167 21.96 -27.57 -22.08
CA GLN A 167 22.70 -26.80 -23.08
C GLN A 167 22.05 -25.43 -23.20
N GLU A 168 22.90 -24.42 -23.38
CA GLU A 168 22.52 -23.12 -23.91
C GLU A 168 21.46 -23.29 -25.01
N ALA A 169 20.21 -22.97 -24.69
CA ALA A 169 19.33 -22.40 -25.70
C ALA A 169 19.83 -20.97 -25.90
N GLY A 170 20.77 -20.84 -26.83
CA GLY A 170 21.18 -19.56 -27.36
C GLY A 170 19.98 -18.78 -27.91
N ALA A 171 20.19 -17.48 -28.03
CA ALA A 171 19.41 -16.63 -28.91
C ALA A 171 19.26 -17.29 -30.30
N GLY A 172 18.02 -17.50 -30.74
CA GLY A 172 17.68 -17.91 -32.12
C GLY A 172 16.59 -18.99 -32.18
N ASP A 173 15.51 -18.69 -32.91
CA ASP A 173 14.29 -19.47 -33.16
C ASP A 173 13.32 -19.58 -31.95
N GLY A 174 12.20 -18.86 -31.87
CA GLY A 174 11.38 -18.44 -32.99
C GLY A 174 10.78 -19.63 -33.74
N LYS A 175 10.29 -20.66 -33.01
CA LYS A 175 9.29 -21.63 -33.50
C LYS A 175 8.81 -22.61 -32.41
N GLY A 176 7.50 -22.57 -32.14
CA GLY A 176 6.73 -23.55 -31.36
C GLY A 176 6.60 -23.21 -29.88
N GLU A 177 5.81 -22.21 -29.46
CA GLU A 177 4.34 -22.28 -29.48
C GLU A 177 3.67 -21.19 -30.34
N GLU A 178 3.91 -21.24 -31.64
CA GLU A 178 2.94 -20.73 -32.63
C GLU A 178 2.17 -21.92 -33.22
N GLU A 179 1.47 -22.69 -32.39
CA GLU A 179 0.41 -23.60 -32.85
C GLU A 179 -0.83 -23.35 -32.01
N GLY A 180 -1.47 -22.26 -32.39
CA GLY A 180 -2.69 -21.68 -31.88
C GLY A 180 -2.86 -20.31 -32.53
N SER A 181 -2.56 -20.26 -33.83
CA SER A 181 -2.82 -19.13 -34.71
C SER A 181 -4.21 -18.60 -34.42
N GLY A 182 -4.28 -17.34 -33.98
CA GLY A 182 -5.22 -16.36 -34.53
C GLY A 182 -6.69 -16.73 -34.62
N ALA A 183 -7.18 -17.74 -33.92
CA ALA A 183 -8.59 -17.93 -33.69
C ALA A 183 -8.97 -16.89 -32.64
N VAL A 184 -9.15 -15.64 -33.10
CA VAL A 184 -10.08 -14.74 -32.42
C VAL A 184 -11.32 -15.58 -32.24
N ASP A 185 -11.62 -15.89 -30.99
CA ASP A 185 -12.68 -16.82 -30.60
C ASP A 185 -13.91 -16.54 -31.47
N GLU A 186 -14.46 -17.57 -32.13
CA GLU A 186 -15.55 -17.38 -33.10
C GLU A 186 -16.71 -16.57 -32.48
N GLU A 187 -16.87 -16.71 -31.17
CA GLU A 187 -17.77 -15.93 -30.34
C GLU A 187 -17.46 -14.42 -30.34
N VAL A 188 -16.22 -14.04 -30.11
CA VAL A 188 -15.80 -12.63 -30.08
C VAL A 188 -15.99 -12.02 -31.46
N VAL A 189 -15.65 -12.77 -32.52
CA VAL A 189 -15.91 -12.35 -33.91
C VAL A 189 -17.40 -12.20 -34.16
N ARG A 190 -18.23 -13.11 -33.65
CA ARG A 190 -19.69 -13.04 -33.77
C ARG A 190 -20.25 -11.80 -33.07
N VAL A 191 -19.83 -11.53 -31.83
CA VAL A 191 -20.23 -10.34 -31.07
C VAL A 191 -19.85 -9.06 -31.82
N LEU A 192 -18.62 -9.00 -32.36
CA LEU A 192 -18.18 -7.86 -33.16
C LEU A 192 -19.02 -7.69 -34.43
N ARG A 193 -19.33 -8.78 -35.14
CA ARG A 193 -20.18 -8.74 -36.34
C ARG A 193 -21.60 -8.30 -36.02
N GLU A 194 -22.20 -8.81 -34.94
CA GLU A 194 -23.54 -8.41 -34.51
C GLU A 194 -23.60 -6.92 -34.16
N ALA A 195 -22.55 -6.40 -33.52
CA ALA A 195 -22.43 -4.97 -33.26
C ALA A 195 -22.25 -4.15 -34.54
N GLU A 196 -21.48 -4.63 -35.53
CA GLU A 196 -21.33 -4.00 -36.85
C GLU A 196 -22.62 -4.04 -37.68
N GLU A 197 -23.44 -5.08 -37.53
CA GLU A 197 -24.76 -5.22 -38.16
C GLU A 197 -25.83 -4.29 -37.55
N GLY A 198 -25.48 -3.51 -36.53
CA GLY A 198 -26.38 -2.54 -35.90
C GLY A 198 -27.36 -3.15 -34.88
N LYS A 199 -27.10 -4.39 -34.42
CA LYS A 199 -27.89 -4.98 -33.32
C LYS A 199 -27.46 -4.33 -32.00
N PRO A 200 -28.40 -4.02 -31.10
CA PRO A 200 -28.06 -3.48 -29.78
C PRO A 200 -27.40 -4.59 -28.95
N VAL A 201 -26.08 -4.51 -28.80
CA VAL A 201 -25.29 -5.40 -27.94
C VAL A 201 -25.02 -4.66 -26.63
N GLU A 202 -25.88 -4.89 -25.64
CA GLU A 202 -25.80 -4.20 -24.34
C GLU A 202 -25.00 -4.99 -23.30
N ARG A 203 -25.05 -6.33 -23.34
CA ARG A 203 -24.36 -7.19 -22.37
C ARG A 203 -23.63 -8.30 -23.09
N VAL A 204 -22.32 -8.40 -22.89
CA VAL A 204 -21.45 -9.40 -23.50
C VAL A 204 -20.83 -10.23 -22.40
N ASN A 205 -21.07 -11.55 -22.46
CA ASN A 205 -20.46 -12.52 -21.56
C ASN A 205 -19.56 -13.47 -22.37
N LEU A 206 -18.27 -13.30 -22.17
CA LEU A 206 -17.17 -14.06 -22.74
C LEU A 206 -16.36 -14.75 -21.64
N ALA A 207 -16.97 -15.00 -20.48
CA ALA A 207 -16.31 -15.68 -19.38
C ALA A 207 -16.02 -17.15 -19.72
N ASP A 208 -14.90 -17.67 -19.22
CA ASP A 208 -14.46 -19.06 -19.35
C ASP A 208 -14.35 -19.56 -20.80
N ARG A 209 -13.73 -18.73 -21.66
CA ARG A 209 -13.52 -19.02 -23.10
C ARG A 209 -12.06 -19.23 -23.47
N GLN A 210 -11.15 -19.25 -22.50
CA GLN A 210 -9.71 -19.38 -22.72
C GLN A 210 -9.13 -18.28 -23.63
N LEU A 211 -9.74 -17.09 -23.65
CA LEU A 211 -9.30 -15.95 -24.45
C LEU A 211 -7.89 -15.53 -24.05
N ARG A 212 -6.99 -15.43 -25.04
CA ARG A 212 -5.62 -14.93 -24.81
C ARG A 212 -5.51 -13.41 -25.02
N LEU A 213 -6.36 -12.86 -25.88
CA LEU A 213 -6.35 -11.47 -26.29
C LEU A 213 -7.78 -10.96 -26.44
N LEU A 214 -8.02 -9.72 -26.03
CA LEU A 214 -9.25 -8.99 -26.33
C LEU A 214 -8.97 -8.09 -27.54
N PRO A 215 -9.70 -8.22 -28.66
CA PRO A 215 -9.37 -7.50 -29.89
C PRO A 215 -9.75 -6.02 -29.78
N GLU A 216 -8.94 -5.13 -30.36
CA GLU A 216 -9.17 -3.67 -30.31
C GLU A 216 -10.56 -3.22 -30.79
N PRO A 217 -11.18 -3.83 -31.82
CA PRO A 217 -12.53 -3.43 -32.26
C PRO A 217 -13.62 -3.54 -31.19
N ILE A 218 -13.38 -4.19 -30.05
CA ILE A 218 -14.34 -4.23 -28.93
C ILE A 218 -14.76 -2.82 -28.49
N GLY A 219 -13.84 -1.84 -28.55
CA GLY A 219 -14.10 -0.45 -28.21
C GLY A 219 -15.09 0.28 -29.12
N ARG A 220 -15.48 -0.33 -30.26
CA ARG A 220 -16.46 0.26 -31.17
C ARG A 220 -17.90 0.02 -30.73
N ILE A 221 -18.14 -0.92 -29.80
CA ILE A 221 -19.48 -1.27 -29.31
C ILE A 221 -19.93 -0.25 -28.26
N ARG A 222 -20.23 0.98 -28.69
CA ARG A 222 -20.54 2.10 -27.78
C ARG A 222 -21.78 1.84 -26.90
N GLY A 223 -22.71 1.02 -27.34
CA GLY A 223 -23.94 0.67 -26.61
C GLY A 223 -23.75 -0.38 -25.50
N LEU A 224 -22.51 -0.85 -25.26
CA LEU A 224 -22.25 -1.89 -24.29
C LEU A 224 -22.35 -1.35 -22.85
N LEU A 225 -23.21 -1.97 -22.04
CA LEU A 225 -23.44 -1.68 -20.63
C LEU A 225 -22.69 -2.65 -19.70
N ALA A 226 -22.52 -3.91 -20.11
CA ALA A 226 -21.80 -4.89 -19.31
C ALA A 226 -20.88 -5.77 -20.16
N LEU A 227 -19.62 -5.89 -19.76
CA LEU A 227 -18.63 -6.77 -20.36
C LEU A 227 -18.04 -7.69 -19.30
N ASP A 228 -18.28 -8.99 -19.45
CA ASP A 228 -17.65 -10.02 -18.63
C ASP A 228 -16.69 -10.84 -19.50
N VAL A 229 -15.40 -10.75 -19.19
CA VAL A 229 -14.31 -11.51 -19.82
C VAL A 229 -13.50 -12.25 -18.75
N SER A 230 -14.15 -12.60 -17.64
CA SER A 230 -13.53 -13.29 -16.51
C SER A 230 -13.12 -14.72 -16.83
N ARG A 231 -12.19 -15.30 -16.06
CA ARG A 231 -11.72 -16.70 -16.21
C ARG A 231 -11.17 -16.99 -17.61
N ASN A 232 -10.36 -16.07 -18.11
CA ASN A 232 -9.66 -16.21 -19.38
C ASN A 232 -8.13 -16.17 -19.16
N GLN A 233 -7.36 -16.03 -20.22
CA GLN A 233 -5.89 -15.99 -20.21
C GLN A 233 -5.37 -14.64 -20.71
N LEU A 234 -6.15 -13.57 -20.54
CA LEU A 234 -5.80 -12.23 -21.02
C LEU A 234 -4.56 -11.73 -20.28
N LYS A 235 -3.56 -11.28 -21.04
CA LYS A 235 -2.34 -10.65 -20.49
C LYS A 235 -2.43 -9.12 -20.49
N VAL A 236 -3.20 -8.56 -21.40
CA VAL A 236 -3.36 -7.12 -21.63
C VAL A 236 -4.81 -6.84 -22.00
N VAL A 237 -5.34 -5.71 -21.54
CA VAL A 237 -6.59 -5.12 -22.04
C VAL A 237 -6.22 -4.00 -23.03
N PRO A 238 -6.78 -3.97 -24.24
CA PRO A 238 -6.45 -2.94 -25.24
C PRO A 238 -6.94 -1.56 -24.80
N ASP A 239 -6.24 -0.50 -25.23
CA ASP A 239 -6.63 0.89 -24.96
C ASP A 239 -8.01 1.25 -25.51
N ALA A 240 -8.47 0.52 -26.52
CA ALA A 240 -9.80 0.67 -27.09
C ALA A 240 -10.93 0.44 -26.08
N ILE A 241 -10.66 -0.18 -24.91
CA ILE A 241 -11.66 -0.33 -23.85
C ILE A 241 -12.25 1.03 -23.43
N GLY A 242 -11.46 2.10 -23.47
CA GLY A 242 -11.93 3.46 -23.15
C GLY A 242 -12.97 4.01 -24.13
N GLY A 243 -13.20 3.37 -25.29
CA GLY A 243 -14.27 3.73 -26.23
C GLY A 243 -15.67 3.27 -25.81
N LEU A 244 -15.79 2.46 -24.75
CA LEU A 244 -17.05 1.95 -24.22
C LEU A 244 -17.71 2.97 -23.28
N GLU A 245 -18.10 4.13 -23.82
CA GLU A 245 -18.56 5.31 -23.06
C GLU A 245 -19.75 5.04 -22.11
N HIS A 246 -20.59 4.03 -22.41
CA HIS A 246 -21.77 3.67 -21.61
C HIS A 246 -21.57 2.45 -20.69
N LEU A 247 -20.35 1.92 -20.59
CA LEU A 247 -20.09 0.71 -19.81
C LEU A 247 -20.33 0.96 -18.32
N GLU A 248 -21.19 0.15 -17.71
CA GLU A 248 -21.51 0.19 -16.28
C GLU A 248 -20.85 -0.96 -15.50
N GLU A 249 -20.63 -2.11 -16.13
CA GLU A 249 -20.02 -3.28 -15.49
C GLU A 249 -18.86 -3.82 -16.34
N LEU A 250 -17.66 -3.90 -15.76
CA LEU A 250 -16.50 -4.53 -16.37
C LEU A 250 -15.93 -5.59 -15.43
N ARG A 251 -16.01 -6.86 -15.85
CA ARG A 251 -15.44 -7.99 -15.12
C ARG A 251 -14.29 -8.61 -15.91
N LEU A 252 -13.11 -8.56 -15.31
CA LEU A 252 -11.81 -9.03 -15.82
C LEU A 252 -11.19 -10.06 -14.85
N ALA A 253 -11.99 -10.62 -13.95
CA ALA A 253 -11.52 -11.47 -12.87
C ALA A 253 -10.82 -12.73 -13.38
N SER A 254 -9.85 -13.26 -12.63
CA SER A 254 -9.17 -14.53 -12.93
C SER A 254 -8.57 -14.57 -14.34
N ASN A 255 -7.71 -13.60 -14.65
CA ASN A 255 -6.94 -13.52 -15.90
C ASN A 255 -5.43 -13.50 -15.57
N ALA A 256 -4.59 -13.15 -16.56
CA ALA A 256 -3.14 -13.01 -16.39
C ALA A 256 -2.67 -11.56 -16.58
N LEU A 257 -3.53 -10.57 -16.30
CA LEU A 257 -3.25 -9.16 -16.54
C LEU A 257 -2.09 -8.67 -15.67
N VAL A 258 -1.13 -7.99 -16.29
CA VAL A 258 0.03 -7.40 -15.61
C VAL A 258 -0.17 -5.92 -15.31
N SER A 259 -0.96 -5.24 -16.15
CA SER A 259 -1.38 -3.84 -15.99
C SER A 259 -2.78 -3.64 -16.56
N LEU A 260 -3.40 -2.52 -16.19
CA LEU A 260 -4.59 -1.98 -16.85
C LEU A 260 -4.17 -0.76 -17.70
N PRO A 261 -4.83 -0.51 -18.83
CA PRO A 261 -4.56 0.66 -19.64
C PRO A 261 -5.07 1.95 -18.98
N ASP A 262 -4.41 3.08 -19.24
CA ASP A 262 -4.83 4.39 -18.72
C ASP A 262 -6.19 4.85 -19.26
N SER A 263 -6.60 4.30 -20.42
CA SER A 263 -7.91 4.51 -21.01
C SER A 263 -9.07 4.01 -20.14
N ILE A 264 -8.81 3.20 -19.10
CA ILE A 264 -9.84 2.79 -18.13
C ILE A 264 -10.52 4.01 -17.48
N GLY A 265 -9.77 5.09 -17.26
CA GLY A 265 -10.30 6.33 -16.68
C GLY A 265 -11.30 7.07 -17.56
N LEU A 266 -11.49 6.66 -18.83
CA LEU A 266 -12.51 7.23 -19.72
C LEU A 266 -13.91 6.65 -19.45
N LEU A 267 -14.01 5.54 -18.72
CA LEU A 267 -15.26 4.84 -18.40
C LEU A 267 -16.02 5.54 -17.26
N SER A 268 -16.47 6.76 -17.52
CA SER A 268 -17.12 7.62 -16.50
C SER A 268 -18.44 7.06 -15.94
N ASN A 269 -19.11 6.15 -16.65
CA ASN A 269 -20.35 5.49 -16.23
C ASN A 269 -20.12 4.15 -15.49
N LEU A 270 -18.86 3.72 -15.33
CA LEU A 270 -18.54 2.44 -14.74
C LEU A 270 -18.93 2.41 -13.27
N LYS A 271 -19.77 1.45 -12.89
CA LYS A 271 -20.27 1.22 -11.53
C LYS A 271 -19.57 0.05 -10.86
N ILE A 272 -19.23 -0.99 -11.62
CA ILE A 272 -18.58 -2.20 -11.10
C ILE A 272 -17.33 -2.48 -11.94
N LEU A 273 -16.19 -2.54 -11.25
CA LEU A 273 -14.92 -2.98 -11.82
C LEU A 273 -14.36 -4.13 -10.99
N ASP A 274 -14.30 -5.31 -11.60
CA ASP A 274 -13.68 -6.50 -11.00
C ASP A 274 -12.44 -6.88 -11.79
N VAL A 275 -11.27 -6.69 -11.20
CA VAL A 275 -9.95 -7.06 -11.73
C VAL A 275 -9.26 -8.07 -10.81
N SER A 276 -10.04 -8.75 -9.96
CA SER A 276 -9.54 -9.72 -9.00
C SER A 276 -8.84 -10.90 -9.66
N GLY A 277 -7.90 -11.55 -8.97
CA GLY A 277 -7.29 -12.78 -9.48
C GLY A 277 -6.38 -12.56 -10.71
N ASN A 278 -5.64 -11.45 -10.73
CA ASN A 278 -4.71 -11.10 -11.81
C ASN A 278 -3.26 -11.01 -11.28
N ARG A 279 -2.36 -10.39 -12.05
CA ARG A 279 -0.94 -10.16 -11.68
C ARG A 279 -0.60 -8.67 -11.64
N LEU A 280 -1.60 -7.82 -11.37
CA LEU A 280 -1.44 -6.38 -11.33
C LEU A 280 -0.48 -5.98 -10.21
N LYS A 281 0.52 -5.16 -10.54
CA LYS A 281 1.44 -4.58 -9.55
C LYS A 281 1.01 -3.19 -9.08
N VAL A 282 0.28 -2.48 -9.95
CA VAL A 282 -0.18 -1.11 -9.78
C VAL A 282 -1.53 -0.97 -10.47
N LEU A 283 -2.42 -0.14 -9.93
CA LEU A 283 -3.60 0.35 -10.65
C LEU A 283 -3.26 1.70 -11.29
N PRO A 284 -3.66 1.97 -12.54
CA PRO A 284 -3.36 3.24 -13.18
C PRO A 284 -4.05 4.39 -12.44
N ASP A 285 -3.39 5.54 -12.29
CA ASP A 285 -3.96 6.69 -11.58
C ASP A 285 -5.28 7.16 -12.19
N SER A 286 -5.42 6.99 -13.50
CA SER A 286 -6.65 7.26 -14.25
C SER A 286 -7.89 6.53 -13.73
N ILE A 287 -7.75 5.43 -12.97
CA ILE A 287 -8.88 4.71 -12.36
C ILE A 287 -9.70 5.63 -11.44
N SER A 288 -9.10 6.64 -10.83
CA SER A 288 -9.78 7.64 -9.99
C SER A 288 -10.86 8.40 -10.78
N LYS A 289 -10.69 8.54 -12.10
CA LYS A 289 -11.63 9.26 -12.98
C LYS A 289 -12.93 8.51 -13.24
N CYS A 290 -13.04 7.25 -12.84
CA CYS A 290 -14.27 6.45 -12.90
C CYS A 290 -15.25 6.89 -11.80
N ARG A 291 -15.73 8.15 -11.83
CA ARG A 291 -16.47 8.79 -10.72
C ARG A 291 -17.76 8.08 -10.32
N SER A 292 -18.35 7.29 -11.21
CA SER A 292 -19.58 6.52 -10.95
C SER A 292 -19.33 5.18 -10.26
N LEU A 293 -18.07 4.84 -9.95
CA LEU A 293 -17.71 3.53 -9.42
C LEU A 293 -18.32 3.33 -8.02
N VAL A 294 -19.01 2.21 -7.86
CA VAL A 294 -19.67 1.78 -6.62
C VAL A 294 -18.93 0.60 -6.01
N GLU A 295 -18.42 -0.30 -6.85
CA GLU A 295 -17.67 -1.49 -6.43
C GLU A 295 -16.37 -1.62 -7.21
N LEU A 296 -15.26 -1.70 -6.47
CA LEU A 296 -13.94 -2.01 -6.98
C LEU A 296 -13.41 -3.25 -6.28
N ASP A 297 -13.23 -4.31 -7.04
CA ASP A 297 -12.53 -5.52 -6.59
C ASP A 297 -11.19 -5.65 -7.30
N ALA A 298 -10.11 -5.44 -6.57
CA ALA A 298 -8.73 -5.64 -7.02
C ALA A 298 -8.00 -6.66 -6.15
N SER A 299 -8.75 -7.57 -5.51
CA SER A 299 -8.21 -8.62 -4.65
C SER A 299 -7.36 -9.64 -5.43
N TYR A 300 -6.54 -10.42 -4.72
CA TYR A 300 -5.73 -11.49 -5.30
C TYR A 300 -4.87 -11.02 -6.48
N ASN A 301 -4.06 -10.00 -6.22
CA ASN A 301 -3.13 -9.40 -7.17
C ASN A 301 -1.74 -9.24 -6.49
N ALA A 302 -0.86 -8.42 -7.07
CA ALA A 302 0.45 -8.09 -6.50
C ALA A 302 0.59 -6.60 -6.23
N LEU A 303 -0.51 -5.89 -5.94
CA LEU A 303 -0.55 -4.45 -5.73
C LEU A 303 0.34 -4.05 -4.55
N VAL A 304 1.20 -3.05 -4.76
CA VAL A 304 2.10 -2.53 -3.73
C VAL A 304 1.54 -1.26 -3.07
N TYR A 305 0.78 -0.49 -3.83
CA TYR A 305 0.10 0.74 -3.40
C TYR A 305 -1.21 0.92 -4.18
N LEU A 306 -2.07 1.78 -3.65
CA LEU A 306 -3.24 2.30 -4.37
C LEU A 306 -2.94 3.72 -4.87
N PRO A 307 -3.55 4.18 -5.99
CA PRO A 307 -3.40 5.54 -6.48
C PRO A 307 -3.70 6.59 -5.40
N THR A 308 -2.88 7.62 -5.31
CA THR A 308 -2.99 8.65 -4.26
C THR A 308 -4.30 9.42 -4.32
N GLY A 309 -4.84 9.67 -5.52
CA GLY A 309 -6.13 10.36 -5.72
C GLY A 309 -7.39 9.49 -5.59
N ILE A 310 -7.26 8.19 -5.29
CA ILE A 310 -8.38 7.23 -5.39
C ILE A 310 -9.60 7.62 -4.56
N GLY A 311 -9.42 8.16 -3.35
CA GLY A 311 -10.54 8.49 -2.48
C GLY A 311 -11.16 9.88 -2.67
N HIS A 312 -10.43 10.82 -3.25
CA HIS A 312 -10.97 12.14 -3.58
C HIS A 312 -11.97 12.08 -4.74
N GLU A 313 -11.67 11.29 -5.77
CA GLU A 313 -12.48 11.26 -6.99
C GLU A 313 -13.61 10.19 -6.96
N LEU A 314 -13.40 9.08 -6.24
CA LEU A 314 -14.38 7.98 -6.15
C LEU A 314 -15.37 8.16 -4.98
N ALA A 315 -16.03 9.31 -4.92
CA ALA A 315 -16.94 9.67 -3.82
C ALA A 315 -18.16 8.73 -3.66
N HIS A 316 -18.52 7.99 -4.71
CA HIS A 316 -19.65 7.05 -4.73
C HIS A 316 -19.27 5.60 -4.40
N LEU A 317 -17.98 5.31 -4.21
CA LEU A 317 -17.51 3.96 -3.95
C LEU A 317 -18.06 3.45 -2.61
N GLN A 318 -18.70 2.29 -2.62
CA GLN A 318 -19.30 1.64 -1.46
C GLN A 318 -18.51 0.42 -1.02
N THR A 319 -17.89 -0.28 -1.97
CA THR A 319 -17.18 -1.52 -1.74
C THR A 319 -15.79 -1.42 -2.35
N LEU A 320 -14.76 -1.53 -1.51
CA LEU A 320 -13.37 -1.63 -1.91
C LEU A 320 -12.76 -2.92 -1.37
N ARG A 321 -12.46 -3.86 -2.28
CA ARG A 321 -11.74 -5.11 -1.94
C ARG A 321 -10.36 -5.10 -2.56
N VAL A 322 -9.35 -5.14 -1.69
CA VAL A 322 -7.92 -5.14 -2.05
C VAL A 322 -7.16 -6.21 -1.29
N HIS A 323 -7.86 -7.20 -0.73
CA HIS A 323 -7.25 -8.29 0.02
C HIS A 323 -6.35 -9.19 -0.83
N LEU A 324 -5.45 -9.93 -0.18
CA LEU A 324 -4.47 -10.80 -0.85
C LEU A 324 -3.61 -10.03 -1.86
N ASN A 325 -3.02 -8.92 -1.41
CA ASN A 325 -2.09 -8.09 -2.16
C ASN A 325 -0.81 -7.85 -1.33
N LYS A 326 0.00 -6.86 -1.71
CA LYS A 326 1.26 -6.48 -1.03
C LYS A 326 1.24 -5.02 -0.59
N LEU A 327 0.05 -4.50 -0.27
CA LEU A 327 -0.12 -3.10 0.13
C LEU A 327 0.60 -2.83 1.45
N ARG A 328 1.44 -1.79 1.47
CA ARG A 328 2.20 -1.37 2.67
C ARG A 328 1.50 -0.28 3.48
N SER A 329 0.75 0.56 2.80
CA SER A 329 -0.05 1.65 3.34
C SER A 329 -1.32 1.80 2.50
N LEU A 330 -2.33 2.44 3.08
CA LEU A 330 -3.46 3.00 2.34
C LEU A 330 -3.20 4.51 2.19
N PRO A 331 -3.44 5.12 1.02
CA PRO A 331 -3.26 6.56 0.85
C PRO A 331 -4.25 7.33 1.73
N SER A 332 -3.88 8.53 2.18
CA SER A 332 -4.75 9.31 3.06
C SER A 332 -6.10 9.64 2.44
N SER A 333 -6.16 9.75 1.12
CA SER A 333 -7.39 10.02 0.36
C SER A 333 -8.47 8.96 0.57
N VAL A 334 -8.11 7.70 0.92
CA VAL A 334 -9.12 6.66 1.25
C VAL A 334 -10.07 7.15 2.34
N CYS A 335 -9.60 7.98 3.28
CA CYS A 335 -10.43 8.55 4.34
C CYS A 335 -11.51 9.53 3.85
N GLU A 336 -11.41 10.01 2.61
CA GLU A 336 -12.36 10.94 1.99
C GLU A 336 -13.52 10.21 1.28
N MET A 337 -13.47 8.88 1.17
CA MET A 337 -14.53 8.06 0.57
C MET A 337 -15.79 7.98 1.45
N ARG A 338 -16.60 9.05 1.48
CA ARG A 338 -17.75 9.19 2.38
C ARG A 338 -18.85 8.14 2.20
N SER A 339 -18.92 7.51 1.03
CA SER A 339 -19.93 6.46 0.72
C SER A 339 -19.44 5.05 1.04
N LEU A 340 -18.18 4.87 1.44
CA LEU A 340 -17.58 3.55 1.62
C LEU A 340 -18.23 2.82 2.78
N ARG A 341 -18.76 1.62 2.51
CA ARG A 341 -19.44 0.74 3.48
C ARG A 341 -18.60 -0.47 3.83
N LEU A 342 -17.84 -0.99 2.86
CA LEU A 342 -16.99 -2.16 3.03
C LEU A 342 -15.59 -1.85 2.54
N LEU A 343 -14.62 -1.98 3.45
CA LEU A 343 -13.20 -1.98 3.14
C LEU A 343 -12.61 -3.32 3.55
N ASP A 344 -12.19 -4.11 2.58
CA ASP A 344 -11.51 -5.37 2.80
C ASP A 344 -10.07 -5.28 2.31
N ALA A 345 -9.13 -5.23 3.24
CA ALA A 345 -7.69 -5.20 2.99
C ALA A 345 -6.94 -6.31 3.75
N HIS A 346 -7.60 -7.44 4.02
CA HIS A 346 -6.97 -8.57 4.70
C HIS A 346 -5.87 -9.23 3.84
N PHE A 347 -4.92 -9.94 4.46
CA PHE A 347 -3.73 -10.50 3.76
C PHE A 347 -2.98 -9.46 2.91
N ASN A 348 -2.54 -8.38 3.55
CA ASN A 348 -1.63 -7.38 2.97
C ASN A 348 -0.38 -7.22 3.85
N GLN A 349 0.39 -6.15 3.65
CA GLN A 349 1.60 -5.81 4.40
C GLN A 349 1.44 -4.45 5.10
N LEU A 350 0.22 -4.11 5.52
CA LEU A 350 -0.09 -2.79 6.05
C LEU A 350 0.65 -2.54 7.37
N HIS A 351 1.39 -1.44 7.44
CA HIS A 351 2.08 -0.99 8.66
C HIS A 351 1.12 -0.32 9.66
N GLY A 352 0.02 0.24 9.16
CA GLY A 352 -0.97 0.98 9.94
C GLY A 352 -2.07 1.52 9.05
N LEU A 353 -2.93 2.37 9.63
CA LEU A 353 -3.99 3.06 8.93
C LEU A 353 -3.71 4.58 8.91
N PRO A 354 -4.23 5.31 7.91
CA PRO A 354 -4.14 6.76 7.91
C PRO A 354 -4.79 7.37 9.17
N ALA A 355 -4.20 8.45 9.67
CA ALA A 355 -4.66 9.11 10.90
C ALA A 355 -6.11 9.62 10.79
N ALA A 356 -6.64 9.81 9.58
CA ALA A 356 -7.99 10.31 9.32
C ALA A 356 -9.04 9.20 9.07
N ILE A 357 -8.74 7.91 9.33
CA ILE A 357 -9.68 6.80 9.03
C ILE A 357 -11.06 6.98 9.68
N GLY A 358 -11.12 7.70 10.80
CA GLY A 358 -12.36 8.10 11.47
C GLY A 358 -13.36 8.91 10.64
N GLN A 359 -12.93 9.52 9.52
CA GLN A 359 -13.80 10.29 8.63
C GLN A 359 -14.77 9.41 7.83
N LEU A 360 -14.52 8.11 7.76
CA LEU A 360 -15.35 7.12 7.06
C LEU A 360 -16.65 6.80 7.81
N SER A 361 -17.52 7.80 7.97
CA SER A 361 -18.74 7.69 8.77
C SER A 361 -19.76 6.65 8.28
N ALA A 362 -19.72 6.29 6.99
CA ALA A 362 -20.59 5.27 6.39
C ALA A 362 -20.03 3.85 6.45
N LEU A 363 -18.78 3.66 6.91
CA LEU A 363 -18.11 2.36 6.91
C LEU A 363 -18.78 1.42 7.90
N GLU A 364 -19.24 0.27 7.42
CA GLU A 364 -19.94 -0.74 8.21
C GLU A 364 -19.03 -1.94 8.49
N THR A 365 -18.20 -2.34 7.52
CA THR A 365 -17.30 -3.49 7.61
C THR A 365 -15.88 -3.09 7.27
N LEU A 366 -14.96 -3.41 8.17
CA LEU A 366 -13.51 -3.21 8.00
C LEU A 366 -12.78 -4.51 8.32
N ASP A 367 -12.18 -5.13 7.30
CA ASP A 367 -11.32 -6.29 7.48
C ASP A 367 -9.86 -5.92 7.21
N LEU A 368 -9.05 -6.01 8.25
CA LEU A 368 -7.61 -5.76 8.26
C LEU A 368 -6.86 -6.96 8.80
N SER A 369 -7.48 -8.14 8.82
CA SER A 369 -6.86 -9.33 9.35
C SER A 369 -5.62 -9.72 8.54
N SER A 370 -4.69 -10.42 9.18
CA SER A 370 -3.56 -11.04 8.49
C SER A 370 -2.65 -10.02 7.76
N ASN A 371 -2.32 -8.90 8.40
CA ASN A 371 -1.26 -7.95 7.96
C ASN A 371 0.10 -8.22 8.65
N PHE A 372 0.26 -9.46 9.15
CA PHE A 372 1.39 -10.22 9.74
C PHE A 372 2.66 -9.53 10.28
N SER A 373 3.27 -8.55 9.60
CA SER A 373 4.64 -8.12 9.90
C SER A 373 4.75 -6.87 10.76
N ASP A 374 3.86 -5.88 10.63
CA ASP A 374 4.14 -4.55 11.20
C ASP A 374 2.94 -3.73 11.71
N MET A 375 1.69 -4.19 11.55
CA MET A 375 0.54 -3.49 12.13
C MET A 375 0.55 -3.62 13.66
N ARG A 376 1.11 -2.62 14.34
CA ARG A 376 1.33 -2.60 15.80
C ARG A 376 0.30 -1.80 16.56
N ASP A 377 -0.20 -0.73 15.95
CA ASP A 377 -1.06 0.24 16.58
C ASP A 377 -2.16 0.68 15.60
N LEU A 378 -3.28 1.13 16.16
CA LEU A 378 -4.37 1.73 15.41
C LEU A 378 -4.44 3.23 15.72
N PRO A 379 -4.78 4.08 14.73
CA PRO A 379 -4.95 5.50 14.98
C PRO A 379 -6.12 5.75 15.93
N ALA A 380 -6.02 6.80 16.75
CA ALA A 380 -7.11 7.17 17.67
C ALA A 380 -8.43 7.48 16.92
N SER A 381 -8.36 7.92 15.66
CA SER A 381 -9.56 8.18 14.88
C SER A 381 -10.37 6.91 14.55
N ILE A 382 -9.85 5.70 14.76
CA ILE A 382 -10.65 4.48 14.60
C ILE A 382 -11.91 4.50 15.48
N GLY A 383 -11.85 5.15 16.65
CA GLY A 383 -13.00 5.33 17.54
C GLY A 383 -14.09 6.27 17.01
N ASP A 384 -13.80 7.06 15.97
CA ASP A 384 -14.72 8.02 15.35
C ASP A 384 -15.59 7.41 14.23
N ILE A 385 -15.33 6.17 13.81
CA ILE A 385 -16.08 5.50 12.75
C ILE A 385 -17.48 5.12 13.25
N ALA A 386 -18.42 6.07 13.16
CA ALA A 386 -19.76 5.96 13.73
C ALA A 386 -20.61 4.82 13.12
N GLY A 387 -20.33 4.44 11.87
CA GLY A 387 -21.04 3.40 11.13
C GLY A 387 -20.59 1.96 11.42
N LEU A 388 -19.43 1.77 12.07
CA LEU A 388 -18.74 0.48 12.07
C LEU A 388 -19.51 -0.59 12.85
N ARG A 389 -19.81 -1.70 12.18
CA ARG A 389 -20.52 -2.87 12.73
C ARG A 389 -19.60 -4.06 12.87
N GLU A 390 -18.71 -4.25 11.91
CA GLU A 390 -17.83 -5.42 11.83
C GLU A 390 -16.39 -4.96 11.68
N LEU A 391 -15.54 -5.37 12.61
CA LEU A 391 -14.12 -5.08 12.60
C LEU A 391 -13.33 -6.37 12.82
N ASP A 392 -12.52 -6.72 11.83
CA ASP A 392 -11.54 -7.79 11.97
C ASP A 392 -10.11 -7.25 11.95
N LEU A 393 -9.41 -7.51 13.04
CA LEU A 393 -8.02 -7.17 13.26
C LEU A 393 -7.18 -8.41 13.61
N SER A 394 -7.74 -9.60 13.42
CA SER A 394 -7.09 -10.85 13.79
C SER A 394 -5.76 -11.04 13.05
N ASN A 395 -4.85 -11.77 13.67
CA ASN A 395 -3.59 -12.18 13.05
C ASN A 395 -2.71 -10.98 12.63
N ASN A 396 -2.53 -10.05 13.57
CA ASN A 396 -1.68 -8.86 13.45
C ASN A 396 -0.70 -8.80 14.64
N GLN A 397 -0.01 -7.67 14.81
CA GLN A 397 0.95 -7.45 15.90
C GLN A 397 0.45 -6.39 16.89
N ILE A 398 -0.87 -6.23 17.02
CA ILE A 398 -1.48 -5.17 17.80
C ILE A 398 -1.32 -5.44 19.29
N ARG A 399 -0.70 -4.50 20.01
CA ARG A 399 -0.46 -4.61 21.45
C ARG A 399 -1.54 -3.95 22.29
N ALA A 400 -2.09 -2.85 21.81
CA ALA A 400 -3.15 -2.13 22.50
C ALA A 400 -4.14 -1.56 21.50
N LEU A 401 -5.43 -1.59 21.85
CA LEU A 401 -6.42 -0.75 21.19
C LEU A 401 -6.38 0.66 21.79
N PRO A 402 -6.62 1.71 20.99
CA PRO A 402 -6.63 3.08 21.48
C PRO A 402 -7.82 3.33 22.43
N ASP A 403 -7.69 4.26 23.37
CA ASP A 403 -8.71 4.44 24.43
C ASP A 403 -10.09 4.84 23.88
N CYS A 404 -10.09 5.65 22.83
CA CYS A 404 -11.28 6.05 22.07
C CYS A 404 -12.02 4.88 21.39
N PHE A 405 -11.47 3.65 21.37
CA PHE A 405 -12.15 2.47 20.83
C PHE A 405 -13.50 2.19 21.51
N GLY A 406 -13.66 2.61 22.77
CA GLY A 406 -14.94 2.54 23.49
C GLY A 406 -16.08 3.35 22.86
N ARG A 407 -15.77 4.30 21.95
CA ARG A 407 -16.75 5.15 21.26
C ARG A 407 -17.45 4.47 20.08
N LEU A 408 -17.00 3.27 19.69
CA LEU A 408 -17.60 2.46 18.62
C LEU A 408 -18.98 1.91 19.02
N GLY A 409 -19.98 2.78 19.05
CA GLY A 409 -21.32 2.50 19.57
C GLY A 409 -22.06 1.40 18.80
N ARG A 410 -21.86 1.32 17.47
CA ARG A 410 -22.54 0.36 16.58
C ARG A 410 -21.78 -0.95 16.34
N LEU A 411 -20.60 -1.13 16.93
CA LEU A 411 -19.80 -2.33 16.72
C LEU A 411 -20.49 -3.57 17.32
N GLU A 412 -20.75 -4.56 16.46
CA GLU A 412 -21.45 -5.82 16.73
C GLU A 412 -20.51 -7.03 16.67
N ARG A 413 -19.56 -7.02 15.72
CA ARG A 413 -18.57 -8.10 15.56
C ARG A 413 -17.17 -7.55 15.64
N LEU A 414 -16.37 -8.18 16.49
CA LEU A 414 -14.98 -7.81 16.71
C LEU A 414 -14.14 -9.08 16.78
N ARG A 415 -13.19 -9.22 15.85
CA ARG A 415 -12.18 -10.29 15.85
C ARG A 415 -10.81 -9.68 16.17
N LEU A 416 -10.19 -10.19 17.23
CA LEU A 416 -8.90 -9.73 17.76
C LEU A 416 -7.90 -10.88 17.92
N ASP A 417 -8.28 -12.09 17.52
CA ASP A 417 -7.52 -13.32 17.71
C ASP A 417 -6.11 -13.21 17.12
N GLN A 418 -5.15 -13.95 17.66
CA GLN A 418 -3.77 -13.97 17.16
C GLN A 418 -3.12 -12.56 17.13
N ASN A 419 -3.32 -11.77 18.19
CA ASN A 419 -2.58 -10.55 18.46
C ASN A 419 -1.91 -10.61 19.84
N PRO A 420 -0.73 -9.99 20.03
CA PRO A 420 -0.09 -9.84 21.34
C PRO A 420 -0.74 -8.73 22.19
N LEU A 421 -2.07 -8.75 22.32
CA LEU A 421 -2.84 -7.73 23.03
C LEU A 421 -2.56 -7.77 24.54
N ALA A 422 -2.04 -6.66 25.05
CA ALA A 422 -1.98 -6.35 26.47
C ALA A 422 -3.22 -5.57 26.92
N VAL A 423 -3.80 -4.76 26.02
CA VAL A 423 -4.97 -3.93 26.31
C VAL A 423 -5.96 -4.02 25.14
N PRO A 424 -7.16 -4.61 25.32
CA PRO A 424 -7.72 -5.13 26.56
C PRO A 424 -7.04 -6.43 27.00
N PRO A 425 -7.05 -6.77 28.30
CA PRO A 425 -6.62 -8.08 28.77
C PRO A 425 -7.39 -9.21 28.07
N PRO A 426 -6.77 -10.38 27.85
CA PRO A 426 -7.40 -11.50 27.15
C PRO A 426 -8.69 -12.00 27.84
N GLU A 427 -8.82 -11.81 29.15
CA GLU A 427 -10.04 -12.11 29.90
C GLU A 427 -11.21 -11.20 29.50
N VAL A 428 -10.94 -9.95 29.11
CA VAL A 428 -11.96 -9.03 28.60
C VAL A 428 -12.31 -9.36 27.16
N VAL A 429 -11.30 -9.68 26.34
CA VAL A 429 -11.50 -10.05 24.93
C VAL A 429 -12.35 -11.31 24.80
N SER A 430 -12.08 -12.34 25.62
CA SER A 430 -12.85 -13.60 25.63
C SER A 430 -14.30 -13.46 26.08
N ARG A 431 -14.66 -12.39 26.80
CA ARG A 431 -16.04 -12.05 27.17
C ARG A 431 -16.83 -11.40 26.02
N GLY A 432 -16.18 -11.07 24.92
CA GLY A 432 -16.79 -10.55 23.70
C GLY A 432 -16.82 -9.02 23.57
N VAL A 433 -17.41 -8.55 22.47
CA VAL A 433 -17.37 -7.13 22.03
C VAL A 433 -17.90 -6.15 23.08
N GLY A 434 -18.97 -6.52 23.81
CA GLY A 434 -19.57 -5.64 24.82
C GLY A 434 -18.62 -5.34 25.98
N ALA A 435 -17.91 -6.37 26.47
CA ALA A 435 -16.94 -6.22 27.56
C ALA A 435 -15.73 -5.39 27.12
N VAL A 436 -15.25 -5.58 25.89
CA VAL A 436 -14.16 -4.78 25.31
C VAL A 436 -14.57 -3.31 25.20
N LYS A 437 -15.78 -3.02 24.70
CA LYS A 437 -16.31 -1.66 24.60
C LYS A 437 -16.43 -0.99 25.96
N GLU A 438 -16.98 -1.67 26.96
CA GLU A 438 -17.14 -1.14 28.31
C GLU A 438 -15.78 -0.86 28.97
N TYR A 439 -14.82 -1.79 28.86
CA TYR A 439 -13.47 -1.63 29.37
C TYR A 439 -12.77 -0.42 28.74
N MET A 440 -12.85 -0.29 27.41
CA MET A 440 -12.22 0.83 26.69
C MET A 440 -12.94 2.16 26.96
N ALA A 441 -14.27 2.17 27.07
CA ALA A 441 -15.03 3.37 27.41
C ALA A 441 -14.67 3.89 28.81
N LYS A 442 -14.44 3.00 29.77
CA LYS A 442 -13.97 3.36 31.11
C LYS A 442 -12.57 3.98 31.06
N ARG A 443 -11.63 3.35 30.33
CA ARG A 443 -10.28 3.89 30.13
C ARG A 443 -10.30 5.26 29.47
N TRP A 444 -11.14 5.45 28.46
CA TRP A 444 -11.34 6.75 27.82
C TRP A 444 -11.82 7.81 28.81
N ALA A 445 -12.82 7.51 29.63
CA ALA A 445 -13.32 8.45 30.63
C ALA A 445 -12.22 8.83 31.66
N GLU A 446 -11.40 7.87 32.07
CA GLU A 446 -10.26 8.11 32.95
C GLU A 446 -9.20 9.00 32.28
N ALA A 447 -8.86 8.72 31.01
CA ALA A 447 -7.91 9.51 30.23
C ALA A 447 -8.37 10.96 30.01
N VAL A 448 -9.66 11.18 29.70
CA VAL A 448 -10.24 12.51 29.56
C VAL A 448 -10.21 13.27 30.89
N ALA A 449 -10.60 12.62 32.00
CA ALA A 449 -10.59 13.26 33.31
C ALA A 449 -9.17 13.60 33.81
N GLU A 450 -8.17 12.80 33.42
CA GLU A 450 -6.76 13.10 33.69
C GLU A 450 -6.26 14.31 32.89
N GLU A 451 -6.63 14.37 31.60
CA GLU A 451 -6.30 15.48 30.71
C GLU A 451 -6.96 16.79 31.17
N GLU A 452 -8.23 16.76 31.59
CA GLU A 452 -8.91 17.92 32.19
C GLU A 452 -8.22 18.41 33.47
N ARG A 453 -7.81 17.49 34.35
CA ARG A 453 -7.02 17.83 35.56
C ARG A 453 -5.68 18.46 35.20
N ARG A 454 -5.01 17.97 34.17
CA ARG A 454 -3.74 18.52 33.68
C ARG A 454 -3.93 19.93 33.15
N GLN A 455 -4.99 20.19 32.39
CA GLN A 455 -5.31 21.53 31.87
C GLN A 455 -5.68 22.51 33.00
N ALA A 456 -6.42 22.06 34.02
CA ALA A 456 -6.74 22.85 35.19
C ALA A 456 -5.49 23.21 36.04
N GLY A 457 -4.56 22.26 36.24
CA GLY A 457 -3.34 22.50 36.99
C GLY A 457 -2.35 23.46 36.32
N VAL A 458 -2.37 23.56 34.98
CA VAL A 458 -1.57 24.55 34.23
C VAL A 458 -2.16 25.97 34.35
N ALA A 459 -3.46 26.11 34.60
CA ALA A 459 -4.12 27.40 34.78
C ALA A 459 -3.89 28.01 36.18
N GLU A 460 -3.48 27.23 37.19
CA GLU A 460 -3.30 27.69 38.57
C GLU A 460 -1.89 28.20 38.90
N SER A 461 -0.96 28.30 37.95
CA SER A 461 0.35 28.93 38.18
C SER A 461 0.25 30.46 38.08
N PRO A 462 0.42 31.24 39.17
CA PRO A 462 0.31 32.69 39.11
C PRO A 462 1.66 33.27 38.69
N LYS A 463 1.87 33.44 37.38
CA LYS A 463 2.79 34.46 36.89
C LYS A 463 2.04 35.37 35.94
N ALA A 464 1.98 36.63 36.37
CA ALA A 464 1.27 37.73 35.76
C ALA A 464 1.35 37.73 34.23
N SER A 465 0.20 37.75 33.56
CA SER A 465 0.09 38.37 32.25
C SER A 465 -1.28 39.01 32.06
N THR A 466 -1.24 40.11 31.32
CA THR A 466 -2.22 41.19 31.21
C THR A 466 -3.50 40.83 30.42
N PRO A 467 -4.56 41.66 30.48
CA PRO A 467 -5.91 41.36 29.94
C PRO A 467 -6.07 41.29 28.40
N ARG A 468 -5.04 40.91 27.65
CA ARG A 468 -5.07 40.77 26.19
C ARG A 468 -4.73 39.37 25.66
N GLU A 469 -4.34 38.43 26.52
CA GLU A 469 -3.95 37.06 26.10
C GLU A 469 -5.09 36.02 26.21
N TRP A 470 -6.23 36.36 26.83
CA TRP A 470 -7.40 35.48 26.84
C TRP A 470 -8.09 35.45 25.47
N LEU A 471 -8.14 36.58 24.74
CA LEU A 471 -8.82 36.63 23.44
C LEU A 471 -8.06 35.91 22.31
N THR A 472 -6.77 35.64 22.44
CA THR A 472 -5.99 34.88 21.44
C THR A 472 -6.02 33.36 21.67
N ARG A 473 -6.26 32.87 22.90
CA ARG A 473 -6.34 31.42 23.17
C ARG A 473 -7.70 30.80 22.82
N SER A 474 -8.76 31.60 22.69
CA SER A 474 -10.06 31.13 22.21
C SER A 474 -10.12 30.88 20.69
N VAL A 475 -9.11 31.32 19.92
CA VAL A 475 -9.09 31.14 18.46
C VAL A 475 -8.19 29.97 18.02
N SER A 476 -7.36 29.43 18.91
CA SER A 476 -6.55 28.23 18.62
C SER A 476 -7.37 26.92 18.56
N SER A 477 -8.66 26.96 18.93
CA SER A 477 -9.63 25.86 18.70
C SER A 477 -10.54 26.07 17.49
N LEU A 478 -10.27 27.08 16.64
CA LEU A 478 -10.92 27.29 15.34
C LEU A 478 -9.95 27.17 14.14
N SER A 479 -8.69 26.78 14.36
CA SER A 479 -7.74 26.47 13.28
C SER A 479 -7.96 25.11 12.61
N THR A 480 -8.92 24.31 13.09
CA THR A 480 -9.49 23.15 12.38
C THR A 480 -10.62 23.55 11.41
N PHE A 481 -10.65 24.81 10.97
CA PHE A 481 -11.59 25.30 9.96
C PHE A 481 -10.96 26.18 8.87
N VAL A 482 -9.64 26.08 8.65
CA VAL A 482 -9.00 26.57 7.42
C VAL A 482 -8.16 25.44 6.81
N LYS A 483 -8.83 24.63 5.99
CA LYS A 483 -8.21 23.81 4.94
C LYS A 483 -8.96 24.15 3.66
N GLU A 484 -8.55 25.21 2.95
CA GLU A 484 -8.92 25.49 1.55
C GLU A 484 -8.31 26.83 1.08
N LYS A 485 -7.05 26.81 0.66
CA LYS A 485 -6.52 27.64 -0.45
C LYS A 485 -5.07 27.26 -0.78
N VAL A 486 -4.89 26.07 -1.37
CA VAL A 486 -3.73 25.79 -2.24
C VAL A 486 -4.24 24.91 -3.38
N VAL A 487 -5.10 25.48 -4.23
CA VAL A 487 -5.30 25.09 -5.63
C VAL A 487 -5.53 26.41 -6.38
N GLY A 488 -4.83 26.58 -7.49
CA GLY A 488 -4.58 27.85 -8.17
C GLY A 488 -5.81 28.69 -8.51
N GLN A 489 -5.64 30.01 -8.47
CA GLN A 489 -6.49 30.94 -9.20
C GLN A 489 -5.70 31.48 -10.39
N ASP A 490 -6.22 31.14 -11.57
CA ASP A 490 -6.00 31.85 -12.82
C ASP A 490 -6.29 33.35 -12.66
N LYS A 491 -5.45 34.14 -13.35
CA LYS A 491 -5.62 35.57 -13.55
C LYS A 491 -6.84 35.84 -14.43
N VAL A 492 -7.79 36.63 -13.94
CA VAL A 492 -8.64 37.48 -14.78
C VAL A 492 -8.74 38.87 -14.13
N ALA A 493 -8.55 39.88 -14.96
CA ALA A 493 -8.54 41.30 -14.64
C ALA A 493 -9.96 41.88 -14.53
N GLU A 494 -10.15 42.88 -13.67
CA GLU A 494 -11.15 43.97 -13.72
C GLU A 494 -10.81 44.91 -12.54
N GLU A 495 -10.14 46.03 -12.80
CA GLU A 495 -10.69 47.38 -13.03
C GLU A 495 -11.14 48.13 -11.76
N ASP A 496 -10.64 49.36 -11.68
CA ASP A 496 -10.82 50.37 -10.64
C ASP A 496 -12.29 50.67 -10.33
N GLU A 497 -12.63 50.80 -9.04
CA GLU A 497 -13.57 51.84 -8.63
C GLU A 497 -13.21 52.41 -7.25
N PHE A 498 -12.54 53.56 -7.33
CA PHE A 498 -12.28 54.51 -6.27
C PHE A 498 -13.59 55.05 -5.64
N LEU A 499 -13.49 55.42 -4.36
CA LEU A 499 -14.33 56.39 -3.62
C LEU A 499 -15.70 55.89 -3.12
N GLN A 500 -15.83 55.75 -1.78
CA GLN A 500 -16.70 56.63 -1.01
C GLN A 500 -16.48 56.58 0.52
N GLN A 501 -16.00 57.73 1.03
CA GLN A 501 -16.39 58.45 2.26
C GLN A 501 -16.14 57.78 3.64
N GLN A 502 -15.09 58.16 4.38
CA GLN A 502 -15.04 59.28 5.35
C GLN A 502 -16.20 59.32 6.37
N PHE A 503 -15.92 58.93 7.62
CA PHE A 503 -15.64 59.84 8.74
C PHE A 503 -14.79 59.14 9.81
#